data_AF-A0A286GS29-F1
#
_entry.id   AF-A0A286GS29-F1
#
_cell.length_a   1.000
_cell.length_b   1.000
_cell.length_c   1.000
_cell.angle_alpha   90.00
_cell.angle_beta   90.00
_cell.angle_gamma   90.00
#
_symmetry.space_group_name_H-M   'P 1'
#
loop_
_entity.id
_entity.type
_entity.pdbx_description
1 polymer ?
#
loop_
_entity_poly.entity_id
_entity_poly.type
_entity_poly.pdbx_seq_one_letter_code
_entity_poly.pdbx_strand_id
1 'polypeptide(L)'
;MRSTVLITLLIGLLMASCQSHKSGLTSLSHQKKYCQPTIRLDYDSSYLPIPNIQSILQTDTSLTNHFSTHDLLVANAAGILLLLQDFIRLKNTSLAGNVQERFAKRQQINDRLWLASMQVSGIAGELDCEAERANRLASSLQQLDSKRIQQLTIFSVVVGALTTVATAFIQANTPNKTVSIGGGVASALLAGKAAVSSKRTIHLVDERNLLTAIWNQPQRSTFYPPFVWQMLTEKALSYGGQHSISYNTRQRWVDYNLAGASASEEQLYFKPEGDYGADNLLTRAEMLNQLQAEIRLFYVDLQSLHLSLSNQR
;
A
#
# COMPACT_ATOMS: atom_id res chain seq x y z
N MET A 1 36.72 51.68 16.19
CA MET A 1 35.44 52.01 15.52
C MET A 1 35.26 51.38 14.14
N ARG A 2 36.29 51.28 13.27
CA ARG A 2 36.16 50.61 11.96
C ARG A 2 35.90 49.09 12.02
N SER A 3 36.48 48.39 12.99
CA SER A 3 36.36 46.93 13.14
C SER A 3 34.97 46.48 13.66
N THR A 4 34.37 47.26 14.56
CA THR A 4 33.03 46.97 15.10
C THR A 4 31.93 47.13 14.04
N VAL A 5 32.05 48.12 13.15
CA VAL A 5 31.11 48.34 12.04
C VAL A 5 31.15 47.18 11.04
N LEU A 6 32.34 46.65 10.73
CA LEU A 6 32.50 45.53 9.80
C LEU A 6 31.88 44.22 10.32
N ILE A 7 32.00 43.95 11.62
CA ILE A 7 31.43 42.77 12.28
C ILE A 7 29.89 42.85 12.29
N THR A 8 29.32 44.01 12.61
CA THR A 8 27.85 44.22 12.53
C THR A 8 27.31 44.10 11.11
N LEU A 9 28.07 44.54 10.09
CA LEU A 9 27.66 44.43 8.69
C LEU A 9 27.64 42.96 8.22
N LEU A 10 28.63 42.16 8.64
CA LEU A 10 28.74 40.74 8.31
C LEU A 10 27.61 39.90 8.97
N ILE A 11 27.23 40.24 10.21
CA ILE A 11 26.10 39.63 10.91
C ILE A 11 24.76 40.01 10.25
N GLY A 12 24.63 41.25 9.76
CA GLY A 12 23.44 41.71 9.04
C GLY A 12 23.20 40.98 7.71
N LEU A 13 24.28 40.67 6.97
CA LEU A 13 24.19 39.94 5.70
C LEU A 13 23.81 38.45 5.88
N LEU A 14 24.16 37.82 7.01
CA LEU A 14 23.82 36.42 7.29
C LEU A 14 22.34 36.21 7.65
N MET A 15 21.62 37.26 8.05
CA MET A 15 20.21 37.18 8.46
C MET A 15 19.22 37.38 7.29
N ALA A 16 19.70 37.74 6.09
CA ALA A 16 18.84 38.09 4.96
C ALA A 16 18.51 36.95 3.97
N SER A 17 19.05 35.73 4.15
CA SER A 17 19.01 34.67 3.11
C SER A 17 18.24 33.39 3.46
N CYS A 18 17.29 33.43 4.39
CA CYS A 18 16.40 32.30 4.67
C CYS A 18 15.00 32.48 4.05
N GLN A 19 14.90 32.53 2.72
CA GLN A 19 13.61 32.37 2.05
C GLN A 19 13.33 30.87 1.87
N SER A 20 12.52 30.32 2.77
CA SER A 20 12.18 28.89 2.83
C SER A 20 11.24 28.51 1.68
N HIS A 21 11.74 27.72 0.72
CA HIS A 21 10.99 27.19 -0.42
C HIS A 21 9.95 26.13 0.05
N LYS A 22 8.78 26.59 0.49
CA LYS A 22 7.69 25.72 1.00
C LYS A 22 6.77 25.14 -0.08
N SER A 23 6.93 25.52 -1.35
CA SER A 23 5.93 25.27 -2.41
C SER A 23 5.95 23.88 -3.07
N GLY A 24 7.01 23.08 -2.90
CA GLY A 24 7.15 21.80 -3.64
C GLY A 24 6.44 20.59 -3.05
N LEU A 25 6.22 20.56 -1.72
CA LEU A 25 5.62 19.40 -1.03
C LEU A 25 4.11 19.27 -1.28
N THR A 26 3.41 20.40 -1.36
CA THR A 26 1.97 20.45 -1.63
C THR A 26 1.63 20.04 -3.05
N SER A 27 2.50 20.31 -4.04
CA SER A 27 2.30 19.84 -5.42
C SER A 27 2.52 18.33 -5.57
N LEU A 28 3.38 17.72 -4.73
CA LEU A 28 3.62 16.26 -4.70
C LEU A 28 2.43 15.49 -4.11
N SER A 29 1.77 16.04 -3.09
CA SER A 29 0.52 15.51 -2.52
C SER A 29 -0.64 15.53 -3.53
N HIS A 30 -0.78 16.64 -4.27
CA HIS A 30 -1.88 16.88 -5.20
C HIS A 30 -1.69 16.28 -6.60
N GLN A 31 -0.61 15.53 -6.86
CA GLN A 31 -0.50 14.75 -8.09
C GLN A 31 -1.47 13.54 -8.07
N LYS A 32 -2.73 13.88 -8.39
CA LYS A 32 -3.81 13.15 -9.07
C LYS A 32 -3.69 11.62 -9.10
N LYS A 33 -4.66 10.94 -8.47
CA LYS A 33 -5.37 9.68 -8.85
C LYS A 33 -4.76 8.79 -9.96
N TYR A 34 -3.44 8.61 -10.02
CA TYR A 34 -2.78 7.99 -11.18
C TYR A 34 -2.67 6.48 -11.07
N CYS A 35 -2.85 5.92 -9.87
CA CYS A 35 -2.94 4.47 -9.65
C CYS A 35 -4.38 3.95 -9.77
N GLN A 36 -5.37 4.82 -9.59
CA GLN A 36 -6.78 4.44 -9.70
C GLN A 36 -7.16 4.15 -11.16
N PRO A 37 -7.95 3.09 -11.43
CA PRO A 37 -8.51 2.85 -12.76
C PRO A 37 -9.32 4.05 -13.27
N THR A 38 -9.09 4.42 -14.53
CA THR A 38 -9.83 5.51 -15.20
C THR A 38 -11.22 5.09 -15.68
N ILE A 39 -11.53 3.80 -15.63
CA ILE A 39 -12.77 3.20 -16.11
C ILE A 39 -13.47 2.50 -14.95
N ARG A 40 -14.78 2.69 -14.84
CA ARG A 40 -15.62 1.91 -13.93
C ARG A 40 -15.90 0.55 -14.55
N LEU A 41 -15.54 -0.50 -13.84
CA LEU A 41 -15.83 -1.87 -14.25
C LEU A 41 -17.19 -2.29 -13.67
N ASP A 42 -18.16 -2.51 -14.54
CA ASP A 42 -19.46 -3.05 -14.17
C ASP A 42 -19.50 -4.54 -14.54
N TYR A 43 -19.71 -5.39 -13.53
CA TYR A 43 -19.75 -6.84 -13.69
C TYR A 43 -21.18 -7.31 -13.86
N ASP A 44 -21.40 -8.21 -14.81
CA ASP A 44 -22.70 -8.85 -15.00
C ASP A 44 -23.13 -9.63 -13.75
N SER A 45 -24.30 -9.29 -13.24
CA SER A 45 -24.95 -9.90 -12.09
C SER A 45 -25.16 -11.41 -12.23
N SER A 46 -25.29 -11.94 -13.45
CA SER A 46 -25.52 -13.36 -13.72
C SER A 46 -24.32 -14.24 -13.37
N TYR A 47 -23.13 -13.66 -13.30
CA TYR A 47 -21.87 -14.33 -13.01
C TYR A 47 -21.28 -13.93 -11.64
N LEU A 48 -22.11 -13.38 -10.75
CA LEU A 48 -21.68 -13.13 -9.38
C LEU A 48 -21.56 -14.45 -8.61
N PRO A 49 -20.61 -14.55 -7.66
CA PRO A 49 -20.47 -15.73 -6.82
C PRO A 49 -21.77 -16.06 -6.09
N ILE A 50 -22.15 -17.33 -6.12
CA ILE A 50 -23.36 -17.82 -5.47
C ILE A 50 -23.08 -17.89 -3.95
N PRO A 51 -23.93 -17.27 -3.11
CA PRO A 51 -23.78 -17.38 -1.67
C PRO A 51 -24.13 -18.80 -1.20
N ASN A 52 -23.50 -19.24 -0.10
CA ASN A 52 -23.76 -20.54 0.53
C ASN A 52 -23.61 -21.74 -0.43
N ILE A 53 -22.55 -21.73 -1.23
CA ILE A 53 -22.23 -22.79 -2.19
C ILE A 53 -22.12 -24.18 -1.55
N GLN A 54 -21.77 -24.28 -0.27
CA GLN A 54 -21.56 -25.56 0.39
C GLN A 54 -22.78 -26.49 0.33
N SER A 55 -24.00 -25.95 0.40
CA SER A 55 -25.21 -26.75 0.25
C SER A 55 -25.37 -27.32 -1.16
N ILE A 56 -24.95 -26.57 -2.18
CA ILE A 56 -24.98 -27.01 -3.58
C ILE A 56 -23.98 -28.15 -3.77
N LEU A 57 -22.75 -27.98 -3.26
CA LEU A 57 -21.67 -28.98 -3.39
C LEU A 57 -21.98 -30.29 -2.65
N GLN A 58 -22.74 -30.24 -1.56
CA GLN A 58 -23.19 -31.45 -0.86
C GLN A 58 -24.22 -32.26 -1.65
N THR A 59 -25.00 -31.60 -2.51
CA THR A 59 -26.06 -32.24 -3.29
C THR A 59 -25.64 -32.64 -4.69
N ASP A 60 -24.68 -31.94 -5.30
CA ASP A 60 -24.28 -32.15 -6.69
C ASP A 60 -23.05 -33.06 -6.80
N THR A 61 -23.31 -34.38 -6.84
CA THR A 61 -22.26 -35.39 -7.04
C THR A 61 -21.62 -35.33 -8.42
N SER A 62 -22.28 -34.70 -9.41
CA SER A 62 -21.76 -34.63 -10.77
C SER A 62 -20.57 -33.68 -10.90
N LEU A 63 -20.46 -32.66 -10.04
CA LEU A 63 -19.31 -31.76 -10.02
C LEU A 63 -18.20 -32.29 -9.10
N THR A 64 -18.55 -32.80 -7.92
CA THR A 64 -17.57 -33.26 -6.93
C THR A 64 -16.80 -34.51 -7.36
N ASN A 65 -17.33 -35.28 -8.33
CA ASN A 65 -16.62 -36.42 -8.93
C ASN A 65 -15.52 -35.99 -9.91
N HIS A 66 -15.55 -34.75 -10.40
CA HIS A 66 -14.66 -34.26 -11.46
C HIS A 66 -13.71 -33.15 -11.00
N PHE A 67 -14.08 -32.43 -9.95
CA PHE A 67 -13.35 -31.27 -9.43
C PHE A 67 -13.20 -31.35 -7.92
N SER A 68 -12.08 -30.84 -7.41
CA SER A 68 -11.89 -30.69 -5.97
C SER A 68 -12.86 -29.63 -5.41
N THR A 69 -13.20 -29.73 -4.13
CA THR A 69 -13.99 -28.69 -3.44
C THR A 69 -13.36 -27.32 -3.61
N HIS A 70 -12.02 -27.23 -3.54
CA HIS A 70 -11.27 -25.99 -3.75
C HIS A 70 -11.50 -25.42 -5.15
N ASP A 71 -11.32 -26.23 -6.20
CA ASP A 71 -11.57 -25.81 -7.58
C ASP A 71 -13.01 -25.35 -7.80
N LEU A 72 -13.99 -25.98 -7.13
CA LEU A 72 -15.40 -25.59 -7.21
C LEU A 72 -15.69 -24.25 -6.51
N LEU A 73 -15.00 -23.96 -5.40
CA LEU A 73 -15.06 -22.65 -4.75
C LEU A 73 -14.43 -21.55 -5.63
N VAL A 74 -13.30 -21.83 -6.26
CA VAL A 74 -12.65 -20.93 -7.23
C VAL A 74 -13.54 -20.74 -8.45
N ALA A 75 -14.17 -21.80 -8.95
CA ALA A 75 -15.13 -21.74 -10.04
C ALA A 75 -16.34 -20.87 -9.71
N ASN A 76 -16.84 -20.93 -8.47
CA ASN A 76 -17.89 -20.04 -7.99
C ASN A 76 -17.44 -18.59 -7.92
N ALA A 77 -16.24 -18.33 -7.38
CA ALA A 77 -15.65 -17.00 -7.35
C ALA A 77 -15.53 -16.42 -8.78
N ALA A 78 -15.16 -17.23 -9.76
CA ALA A 78 -15.04 -16.81 -11.17
C ALA A 78 -16.39 -16.67 -11.90
N GLY A 79 -17.48 -17.11 -11.27
CA GLY A 79 -18.82 -17.11 -11.84
C GLY A 79 -19.03 -18.21 -12.89
N ILE A 80 -18.28 -19.31 -12.84
CA ILE A 80 -18.36 -20.38 -13.84
C ILE A 80 -19.00 -21.67 -13.33
N LEU A 81 -19.42 -21.73 -12.06
CA LEU A 81 -19.95 -22.97 -11.46
C LEU A 81 -21.12 -23.57 -12.25
N LEU A 82 -22.10 -22.75 -12.63
CA LEU A 82 -23.25 -23.20 -13.43
C LEU A 82 -22.83 -23.60 -14.85
N LEU A 83 -21.85 -22.91 -15.43
CA LEU A 83 -21.29 -23.27 -16.74
C LEU A 83 -20.58 -24.63 -16.69
N LEU A 84 -19.89 -24.95 -15.59
CA LEU A 84 -19.28 -26.25 -15.37
C LEU A 84 -20.33 -27.35 -15.26
N GLN A 85 -21.41 -27.11 -14.53
CA GLN A 85 -22.50 -28.07 -14.39
C GLN A 85 -23.12 -28.41 -15.75
N ASP A 86 -23.39 -27.40 -16.56
CA ASP A 86 -23.89 -27.58 -17.93
C ASP A 86 -22.89 -28.32 -18.81
N PHE A 87 -21.60 -27.95 -18.72
CA PHE A 87 -20.53 -28.60 -19.50
C PHE A 87 -20.42 -30.10 -19.18
N ILE A 88 -20.44 -30.48 -17.90
CA ILE A 88 -20.38 -31.90 -17.49
C ILE A 88 -21.65 -32.67 -17.91
N ARG A 89 -22.83 -32.05 -17.78
CA ARG A 89 -24.10 -32.64 -18.23
C ARG A 89 -24.11 -32.93 -19.73
N LEU A 90 -23.66 -31.96 -20.54
CA LEU A 90 -23.53 -32.11 -22.00
C LEU A 90 -22.45 -33.13 -22.38
N LYS A 91 -21.43 -33.31 -21.54
CA LYS A 91 -20.41 -34.35 -21.71
C LYS A 91 -21.00 -35.76 -21.60
N ASN A 92 -21.84 -35.96 -20.58
CA ASN A 92 -22.45 -37.26 -20.28
C ASN A 92 -23.58 -37.63 -21.26
N THR A 93 -24.18 -36.65 -21.94
CA THR A 93 -25.26 -36.87 -22.91
C THR A 93 -24.68 -36.98 -24.33
N SER A 94 -24.49 -38.21 -24.84
CA SER A 94 -23.82 -38.54 -26.12
C SER A 94 -24.68 -38.28 -27.38
N LEU A 95 -25.32 -37.11 -27.48
CA LEU A 95 -26.04 -36.72 -28.71
C LEU A 95 -25.13 -35.87 -29.61
N ALA A 96 -25.08 -36.18 -30.91
CA ALA A 96 -24.23 -35.50 -31.88
C ALA A 96 -24.45 -33.97 -31.95
N GLY A 97 -25.65 -33.48 -31.58
CA GLY A 97 -25.96 -32.05 -31.47
C GLY A 97 -25.26 -31.32 -30.30
N ASN A 98 -24.76 -32.04 -29.30
CA ASN A 98 -24.19 -31.44 -28.08
C ASN A 98 -22.73 -31.00 -28.25
N VAL A 99 -22.07 -31.30 -29.37
CA VAL A 99 -20.66 -30.95 -29.60
C VAL A 99 -20.48 -29.43 -29.70
N GLN A 100 -21.33 -28.76 -30.49
CA GLN A 100 -21.29 -27.31 -30.66
C GLN A 100 -21.61 -26.58 -29.35
N GLU A 101 -22.64 -27.03 -28.62
CA GLU A 101 -23.03 -26.43 -27.34
C GLU A 101 -21.94 -26.62 -26.28
N ARG A 102 -21.32 -27.81 -26.22
CA ARG A 102 -20.20 -28.09 -25.32
C ARG A 102 -18.99 -27.21 -25.62
N PHE A 103 -18.67 -27.02 -26.90
CA PHE A 103 -17.61 -26.09 -27.31
C PHE A 103 -17.92 -24.65 -26.90
N ALA A 104 -19.16 -24.19 -27.11
CA ALA A 104 -19.59 -22.86 -26.69
C ALA A 104 -19.50 -22.65 -25.17
N LYS A 105 -19.93 -23.64 -24.37
CA LYS A 105 -19.79 -23.60 -22.90
C LYS A 105 -18.33 -23.59 -22.48
N ARG A 106 -17.46 -24.37 -23.14
CA ARG A 106 -16.01 -24.35 -22.88
C ARG A 106 -15.40 -22.99 -23.17
N GLN A 107 -15.79 -22.34 -24.26
CA GLN A 107 -15.33 -21.00 -24.59
C GLN A 107 -15.77 -19.99 -23.52
N GLN A 108 -17.04 -20.01 -23.12
CA GLN A 108 -17.54 -19.13 -22.04
C GLN A 108 -16.77 -19.34 -20.73
N ILE A 109 -16.46 -20.58 -20.36
CA ILE A 109 -15.64 -20.88 -19.18
C ILE A 109 -14.24 -20.24 -19.31
N ASN A 110 -13.57 -20.40 -20.46
CA ASN A 110 -12.25 -19.82 -20.68
C ASN A 110 -12.28 -18.30 -20.63
N ASP A 111 -13.27 -17.65 -21.25
CA ASP A 111 -13.43 -16.19 -21.25
C ASP A 111 -13.60 -15.66 -19.82
N ARG A 112 -14.37 -16.38 -18.99
CA ARG A 112 -14.57 -16.02 -17.57
C ARG A 112 -13.33 -16.23 -16.72
N LEU A 113 -12.55 -17.31 -16.95
CA LEU A 113 -11.27 -17.52 -16.27
C LEU A 113 -10.22 -16.47 -16.66
N TRP A 114 -10.20 -16.06 -17.93
CA TRP A 114 -9.36 -14.97 -18.40
C TRP A 114 -9.77 -13.64 -17.75
N LEU A 115 -11.07 -13.34 -17.68
CA LEU A 115 -11.57 -12.17 -16.96
C LEU A 115 -11.21 -12.19 -15.47
N ALA A 116 -11.28 -13.35 -14.81
CA ALA A 116 -10.82 -13.50 -13.42
C ALA A 116 -9.32 -13.19 -13.30
N SER A 117 -8.51 -13.66 -14.24
CA SER A 117 -7.06 -13.38 -14.31
C SER A 117 -6.77 -11.89 -14.48
N MET A 118 -7.56 -11.20 -15.30
CA MET A 118 -7.47 -9.74 -15.46
C MET A 118 -7.86 -8.98 -14.19
N GLN A 119 -8.87 -9.46 -13.44
CA GLN A 119 -9.24 -8.88 -12.15
C GLN A 119 -8.08 -8.96 -11.15
N VAL A 120 -7.37 -10.11 -11.10
CA VAL A 120 -6.16 -10.29 -10.29
C VAL A 120 -5.06 -9.33 -10.72
N SER A 121 -4.74 -9.29 -12.03
CA SER A 121 -3.73 -8.38 -12.59
C SER A 121 -4.02 -6.92 -12.28
N GLY A 122 -5.26 -6.47 -12.51
CA GLY A 122 -5.67 -5.08 -12.34
C GLY A 122 -5.53 -4.61 -10.91
N ILE A 123 -6.03 -5.40 -9.95
CA ILE A 123 -5.92 -5.04 -8.53
C ILE A 123 -4.49 -5.17 -8.01
N ALA A 124 -3.75 -6.20 -8.42
CA ALA A 124 -2.34 -6.31 -8.03
C ALA A 124 -1.51 -5.14 -8.57
N GLY A 125 -1.81 -4.64 -9.77
CA GLY A 125 -1.17 -3.45 -10.35
C GLY A 125 -1.56 -2.15 -9.64
N GLU A 126 -2.83 -2.00 -9.26
CA GLU A 126 -3.30 -0.85 -8.47
C GLU A 126 -2.60 -0.80 -7.10
N LEU A 127 -2.50 -1.95 -6.41
CA LEU A 127 -1.79 -2.07 -5.13
C LEU A 127 -0.29 -1.79 -5.25
N ASP A 128 0.37 -2.31 -6.30
CA ASP A 128 1.79 -2.03 -6.59
C ASP A 128 2.04 -0.53 -6.72
N CYS A 129 1.18 0.13 -7.51
CA CYS A 129 1.30 1.54 -7.82
C CYS A 129 1.11 2.39 -6.56
N GLU A 130 0.11 2.09 -5.72
CA GLU A 130 -0.12 2.81 -4.46
C GLU A 130 1.00 2.55 -3.44
N ALA A 131 1.56 1.34 -3.39
CA ALA A 131 2.72 1.04 -2.53
C ALA A 131 3.96 1.84 -2.97
N GLU A 132 4.24 1.86 -4.28
CA GLU A 132 5.32 2.63 -4.87
C GLU A 132 5.14 4.15 -4.69
N ARG A 133 3.90 4.63 -4.79
CA ARG A 133 3.53 6.02 -4.49
C ARG A 133 3.86 6.35 -3.05
N ALA A 134 3.44 5.52 -2.10
CA ALA A 134 3.72 5.71 -0.68
C ALA A 134 5.23 5.69 -0.40
N ASN A 135 5.98 4.75 -0.97
CA ASN A 135 7.45 4.68 -0.87
C ASN A 135 8.15 5.92 -1.42
N ARG A 136 7.70 6.44 -2.57
CA ARG A 136 8.26 7.67 -3.16
C ARG A 136 7.99 8.90 -2.29
N LEU A 137 6.79 9.01 -1.72
CA LEU A 137 6.45 10.08 -0.79
C LEU A 137 7.27 9.98 0.51
N ALA A 138 7.44 8.77 1.05
CA ALA A 138 8.26 8.51 2.22
C ALA A 138 9.73 8.91 1.97
N SER A 139 10.30 8.43 0.86
CA SER A 139 11.66 8.75 0.44
C SER A 139 11.86 10.25 0.25
N SER A 140 10.84 10.95 -0.29
CA SER A 140 10.88 12.40 -0.47
C SER A 140 10.92 13.14 0.88
N LEU A 141 10.10 12.71 1.85
CA LEU A 141 10.13 13.25 3.22
C LEU A 141 11.50 13.01 3.89
N GLN A 142 12.01 11.78 3.82
CA GLN A 142 13.31 11.40 4.38
C GLN A 142 14.48 12.18 3.75
N GLN A 143 14.44 12.45 2.44
CA GLN A 143 15.46 13.27 1.78
C GLN A 143 15.43 14.72 2.26
N LEU A 144 14.24 15.29 2.49
CA LEU A 144 14.11 16.65 3.02
C LEU A 144 14.63 16.75 4.46
N ASP A 145 14.42 15.70 5.24
CA ASP A 145 14.94 15.62 6.60
C ASP A 145 16.45 15.38 6.62
N SER A 146 16.97 14.53 5.75
CA SER A 146 18.42 14.32 5.60
C SER A 146 19.14 15.60 5.19
N LYS A 147 18.60 16.37 4.22
CA LYS A 147 19.15 17.68 3.83
C LYS A 147 19.12 18.68 4.99
N ARG A 148 18.03 18.71 5.77
CA ARG A 148 17.92 19.57 6.95
C ARG A 148 18.96 19.19 8.01
N ILE A 149 19.07 17.91 8.35
CA ILE A 149 20.03 17.40 9.33
C ILE A 149 21.45 17.73 8.86
N GLN A 150 21.78 17.48 7.60
CA GLN A 150 23.08 17.82 7.01
C GLN A 150 23.40 19.32 7.12
N GLN A 151 22.46 20.19 6.77
CA GLN A 151 22.64 21.65 6.90
C GLN A 151 22.85 22.07 8.36
N LEU A 152 22.03 21.58 9.29
CA LEU A 152 22.17 21.89 10.72
C LEU A 152 23.49 21.40 11.30
N THR A 153 23.95 20.21 10.89
CA THR A 153 25.26 19.67 11.29
C THR A 153 26.39 20.52 10.73
N ILE A 154 26.36 20.90 9.44
CA ILE A 154 27.35 21.80 8.85
C ILE A 154 27.39 23.14 9.59
N PHE A 155 26.23 23.75 9.86
CA PHE A 155 26.15 24.99 10.62
C PHE A 155 26.69 24.83 12.04
N SER A 156 26.40 23.72 12.72
CA SER A 156 26.92 23.44 14.07
C SER A 156 28.46 23.34 14.07
N VAL A 157 29.04 22.64 13.09
CA VAL A 157 30.50 22.52 12.92
C VAL A 157 31.13 23.89 12.64
N VAL A 158 30.57 24.67 11.71
CA VAL A 158 31.08 26.01 11.37
C VAL A 158 31.00 26.95 12.56
N VAL A 159 29.87 26.99 13.28
CA VAL A 159 29.70 27.80 14.49
C VAL A 159 30.69 27.36 15.58
N GLY A 160 30.86 26.06 15.80
CA GLY A 160 31.83 25.52 16.75
C GLY A 160 33.28 25.90 16.41
N ALA A 161 33.66 25.81 15.13
CA ALA A 161 35.00 26.19 14.65
C ALA A 161 35.26 27.69 14.80
N LEU A 162 34.33 28.55 14.36
CA LEU A 162 34.44 30.01 14.50
C LEU A 162 34.52 30.45 15.96
N THR A 163 33.76 29.80 16.85
CA THR A 163 33.81 30.07 18.28
C THR A 163 35.20 29.75 18.84
N THR A 164 35.74 28.58 18.50
CA THR A 164 37.06 28.13 18.97
C THR A 164 38.17 29.09 18.55
N VAL A 165 38.17 29.51 17.28
CA VAL A 165 39.13 30.49 16.74
C VAL A 165 38.97 31.85 17.43
N ALA A 166 37.73 32.35 17.60
CA ALA A 166 37.50 33.61 18.30
C ALA A 166 37.98 33.58 19.76
N THR A 167 37.76 32.48 20.49
CA THR A 167 38.30 32.33 21.85
C THR A 167 39.83 32.32 21.89
N ALA A 168 40.51 31.73 20.91
CA ALA A 168 41.97 31.71 20.85
C ALA A 168 42.57 33.10 20.62
N PHE A 169 41.97 33.90 19.74
CA PHE A 169 42.42 35.28 19.48
C PHE A 169 42.09 36.26 20.62
N ILE A 170 40.98 36.06 21.35
CA ILE A 170 40.60 36.92 22.48
C ILE A 170 41.45 36.63 23.73
N GLN A 171 41.82 35.38 23.97
CA GLN A 171 42.74 35.00 25.07
C GLN A 171 44.14 35.59 24.90
N ALA A 172 44.52 35.99 23.68
CA ALA A 172 45.84 36.55 23.40
C ALA A 172 46.02 38.01 23.86
N ASN A 173 44.96 38.78 24.21
CA ASN A 173 45.11 40.22 24.48
C ASN A 173 44.16 40.89 25.50
N THR A 174 43.30 40.21 26.27
CA THR A 174 42.52 40.90 27.35
C THR A 174 41.92 39.95 28.42
N PRO A 175 41.80 40.33 29.71
CA PRO A 175 41.40 39.42 30.80
C PRO A 175 39.88 39.20 31.01
N ASN A 176 38.99 39.49 30.04
CA ASN A 176 37.54 39.35 30.25
C ASN A 176 36.92 38.17 29.49
N LYS A 177 36.58 37.12 30.25
CA LYS A 177 36.02 35.83 29.83
C LYS A 177 34.50 35.90 29.59
N THR A 178 34.04 36.38 28.43
CA THR A 178 32.59 36.37 28.12
C THR A 178 32.23 35.75 26.77
N VAL A 179 33.19 35.36 25.93
CA VAL A 179 32.91 34.89 24.55
C VAL A 179 32.95 33.36 24.38
N SER A 180 33.43 32.59 25.37
CA SER A 180 33.48 31.12 25.29
C SER A 180 32.15 30.40 25.52
N ILE A 181 31.19 31.04 26.18
CA ILE A 181 29.92 30.39 26.59
C ILE A 181 28.86 30.46 25.47
N GLY A 182 28.83 31.54 24.69
CA GLY A 182 27.78 31.75 23.68
C GLY A 182 27.82 30.77 22.49
N GLY A 183 29.01 30.47 21.98
CA GLY A 183 29.16 29.63 20.79
C GLY A 183 29.05 28.12 21.06
N GLY A 184 29.46 27.66 22.24
CA GLY A 184 29.25 26.27 22.68
C GLY A 184 27.78 25.94 22.93
N VAL A 185 27.00 26.89 23.44
CA VAL A 185 25.55 26.75 23.60
C VAL A 185 24.84 26.75 22.24
N ALA A 186 25.25 27.62 21.31
CA ALA A 186 24.66 27.67 19.97
C ALA A 186 24.91 26.39 19.15
N SER A 187 26.13 25.84 19.18
CA SER A 187 26.44 24.57 18.50
C SER A 187 25.69 23.38 19.12
N ALA A 188 25.59 23.33 20.46
CA ALA A 188 24.82 22.30 21.17
C ALA A 188 23.32 22.38 20.84
N LEU A 189 22.75 23.58 20.74
CA LEU A 189 21.35 23.78 20.33
C LEU A 189 21.10 23.37 18.87
N LEU A 190 22.03 23.66 17.95
CA LEU A 190 21.92 23.25 16.55
C LEU A 190 22.04 21.73 16.40
N ALA A 191 22.98 21.11 17.11
CA ALA A 191 23.13 19.66 17.17
C ALA A 191 21.90 18.99 17.80
N GLY A 192 21.40 19.53 18.91
CA GLY A 192 20.16 19.07 19.54
C GLY A 192 18.95 19.18 18.60
N LYS A 193 18.83 20.28 17.84
CA LYS A 193 17.77 20.45 16.82
C LYS A 193 17.91 19.53 15.61
N ALA A 194 19.12 19.06 15.30
CA ALA A 194 19.36 18.05 14.28
C ALA A 194 19.00 16.64 14.77
N ALA A 195 19.13 16.38 16.08
CA ALA A 195 18.77 15.11 16.71
C ALA A 195 17.25 14.92 16.90
N VAL A 196 16.46 15.99 16.85
CA VAL A 196 14.99 15.89 16.94
C VAL A 196 14.41 15.46 15.59
N SER A 197 13.73 14.30 15.59
CA SER A 197 13.01 13.80 14.42
C SER A 197 12.01 14.84 13.90
N SER A 198 11.98 14.98 12.59
CA SER A 198 11.12 15.92 11.89
C SER A 198 9.66 15.45 11.93
N LYS A 199 8.74 16.33 12.32
CA LYS A 199 7.29 16.10 12.23
C LYS A 199 6.71 16.43 10.85
N ARG A 200 7.52 16.34 9.79
CA ARG A 200 7.02 16.65 8.44
C ARG A 200 6.00 15.60 8.04
N THR A 201 4.84 16.07 7.64
CA THR A 201 3.78 15.25 7.09
C THR A 201 3.45 15.69 5.67
N ILE A 202 2.88 14.77 4.91
CA ILE A 202 2.23 15.04 3.63
C ILE A 202 0.76 14.67 3.81
N HIS A 203 -0.12 15.59 3.46
CA HIS A 203 -1.55 15.31 3.39
C HIS A 203 -1.81 14.39 2.18
N LEU A 204 -2.25 13.16 2.41
CA LEU A 204 -2.58 12.20 1.37
C LEU A 204 -4.09 12.12 1.21
N VAL A 205 -4.58 12.26 -0.02
CA VAL A 205 -5.98 12.00 -0.38
C VAL A 205 -6.03 10.75 -1.26
N ASP A 206 -6.82 9.77 -0.83
CA ASP A 206 -7.06 8.49 -1.47
C ASP A 206 -8.52 8.05 -1.23
N GLU A 207 -9.44 8.57 -2.05
CA GLU A 207 -10.86 8.21 -2.01
C GLU A 207 -11.10 6.71 -2.23
N ARG A 208 -10.17 6.01 -2.89
CA ARG A 208 -10.24 4.58 -3.21
C ARG A 208 -9.21 3.80 -2.40
N ASN A 209 -9.17 4.06 -1.10
CA ASN A 209 -8.26 3.39 -0.19
C ASN A 209 -8.58 1.88 -0.08
N LEU A 210 -7.84 1.07 -0.84
CA LEU A 210 -8.00 -0.39 -0.94
C LEU A 210 -7.88 -1.10 0.42
N LEU A 211 -7.05 -0.59 1.34
CA LEU A 211 -6.87 -1.16 2.67
C LEU A 211 -8.17 -1.13 3.51
N THR A 212 -9.04 -0.16 3.24
CA THR A 212 -10.29 0.08 3.98
C THR A 212 -11.23 -1.13 3.94
N ALA A 213 -11.38 -1.78 2.78
CA ALA A 213 -12.27 -2.94 2.68
C ALA A 213 -11.72 -4.17 3.43
N ILE A 214 -10.40 -4.36 3.45
CA ILE A 214 -9.77 -5.43 4.26
C ILE A 214 -9.98 -5.18 5.75
N TRP A 215 -9.85 -3.91 6.17
CA TRP A 215 -10.07 -3.50 7.55
C TRP A 215 -11.51 -3.71 8.01
N ASN A 216 -12.46 -3.16 7.24
CA ASN A 216 -13.89 -3.14 7.60
C ASN A 216 -14.60 -4.48 7.36
N GLN A 217 -14.06 -5.34 6.48
CA GLN A 217 -14.65 -6.63 6.10
C GLN A 217 -16.15 -6.52 5.72
N PRO A 218 -16.53 -5.63 4.78
CA PRO A 218 -17.92 -5.50 4.37
C PRO A 218 -18.39 -6.79 3.68
N GLN A 219 -19.70 -7.06 3.68
CA GLN A 219 -20.24 -8.23 2.98
C GLN A 219 -19.97 -8.18 1.46
N ARG A 220 -19.95 -6.97 0.88
CA ARG A 220 -19.58 -6.73 -0.51
C ARG A 220 -18.62 -5.57 -0.58
N SER A 221 -17.60 -5.66 -1.43
CA SER A 221 -16.69 -4.55 -1.68
C SER A 221 -17.08 -3.77 -2.92
N THR A 222 -17.01 -2.44 -2.82
CA THR A 222 -17.05 -1.51 -3.97
C THR A 222 -15.67 -1.24 -4.54
N PHE A 223 -14.61 -1.70 -3.85
CA PHE A 223 -13.23 -1.50 -4.26
C PHE A 223 -12.68 -2.72 -5.02
N TYR A 224 -13.04 -3.92 -4.59
CA TYR A 224 -12.55 -5.16 -5.19
C TYR A 224 -13.56 -5.74 -6.20
N PRO A 225 -13.07 -6.25 -7.35
CA PRO A 225 -13.85 -7.06 -8.27
C PRO A 225 -14.45 -8.31 -7.58
N PRO A 226 -15.59 -8.83 -8.07
CA PRO A 226 -16.27 -9.96 -7.44
C PRO A 226 -15.39 -11.20 -7.25
N PHE A 227 -14.56 -11.56 -8.24
CA PHE A 227 -13.66 -12.71 -8.12
C PHE A 227 -12.67 -12.51 -6.97
N VAL A 228 -11.95 -11.39 -7.00
CA VAL A 228 -10.92 -11.07 -6.01
C VAL A 228 -11.53 -10.96 -4.61
N TRP A 229 -12.68 -10.31 -4.47
CA TRP A 229 -13.35 -10.17 -3.18
C TRP A 229 -13.77 -11.54 -2.62
N GLN A 230 -14.39 -12.40 -3.45
CA GLN A 230 -14.80 -13.73 -3.01
C GLN A 230 -13.60 -14.58 -2.59
N MET A 231 -12.51 -14.56 -3.35
CA MET A 231 -11.27 -15.24 -2.99
C MET A 231 -10.71 -14.76 -1.65
N LEU A 232 -10.79 -13.44 -1.38
CA LEU A 232 -10.32 -12.85 -0.12
C LEU A 232 -11.22 -13.18 1.08
N THR A 233 -12.52 -13.40 0.88
CA THR A 233 -13.50 -13.54 1.98
C THR A 233 -13.98 -14.96 2.23
N GLU A 234 -13.90 -15.86 1.24
CA GLU A 234 -14.28 -17.26 1.42
C GLU A 234 -13.29 -17.95 2.37
N LYS A 235 -13.80 -18.44 3.50
CA LYS A 235 -12.95 -19.05 4.53
C LYS A 235 -12.35 -20.36 4.05
N ALA A 236 -13.13 -21.15 3.30
CA ALA A 236 -12.70 -22.46 2.82
C ALA A 236 -11.56 -22.37 1.78
N LEU A 237 -11.32 -21.19 1.19
CA LEU A 237 -10.18 -20.92 0.30
C LEU A 237 -8.92 -20.47 1.07
N SER A 238 -9.04 -20.18 2.36
CA SER A 238 -7.89 -19.82 3.19
C SER A 238 -7.22 -21.06 3.79
N TYR A 239 -5.93 -20.94 4.08
CA TYR A 239 -5.19 -21.98 4.78
C TYR A 239 -5.84 -22.31 6.13
N GLY A 240 -6.18 -23.59 6.33
CA GLY A 240 -6.82 -24.09 7.55
C GLY A 240 -8.33 -23.82 7.67
N GLY A 241 -8.94 -23.03 6.79
CA GLY A 241 -10.40 -22.89 6.70
C GLY A 241 -11.11 -22.15 7.84
N GLN A 242 -10.41 -21.73 8.89
CA GLN A 242 -11.02 -21.09 10.07
C GLN A 242 -11.37 -19.61 9.84
N HIS A 243 -10.49 -18.91 9.13
CA HIS A 243 -10.57 -17.48 8.87
C HIS A 243 -10.34 -17.20 7.39
N SER A 244 -10.91 -16.11 6.87
CA SER A 244 -10.68 -15.69 5.49
C SER A 244 -9.27 -15.13 5.30
N ILE A 245 -8.80 -15.06 4.04
CA ILE A 245 -7.52 -14.43 3.71
C ILE A 245 -7.53 -12.98 4.22
N SER A 246 -8.55 -12.20 3.86
CA SER A 246 -8.74 -10.82 4.34
C SER A 246 -8.70 -10.67 5.87
N TYR A 247 -9.26 -11.61 6.62
CA TYR A 247 -9.17 -11.60 8.07
C TYR A 247 -7.74 -11.82 8.54
N ASN A 248 -7.06 -12.84 8.01
CA ASN A 248 -5.68 -13.16 8.39
C ASN A 248 -4.73 -12.02 8.03
N THR A 249 -4.95 -11.33 6.90
CA THR A 249 -4.19 -10.16 6.47
C THR A 249 -4.37 -9.00 7.43
N ARG A 250 -5.62 -8.70 7.83
CA ARG A 250 -5.89 -7.69 8.85
C ARG A 250 -5.19 -8.01 10.17
N GLN A 251 -5.21 -9.27 10.61
CA GLN A 251 -4.54 -9.66 11.85
C GLN A 251 -3.01 -9.50 11.74
N ARG A 252 -2.40 -9.89 10.61
CA ARG A 252 -0.97 -9.63 10.38
C ARG A 252 -0.62 -8.15 10.48
N TRP A 253 -1.46 -7.26 9.95
CA TRP A 253 -1.21 -5.82 10.08
C TRP A 253 -1.27 -5.38 11.54
N VAL A 254 -2.25 -5.84 12.31
CA VAL A 254 -2.35 -5.55 13.75
C VAL A 254 -1.11 -6.05 14.50
N ASP A 255 -0.70 -7.29 14.24
CA ASP A 255 0.37 -7.96 14.98
C ASP A 255 1.77 -7.43 14.64
N TYR A 256 2.00 -6.98 13.40
CA TYR A 256 3.34 -6.63 12.91
C TYR A 256 3.48 -5.18 12.46
N ASN A 257 2.55 -4.67 11.64
CA ASN A 257 2.67 -3.33 11.05
C ASN A 257 2.18 -2.23 11.99
N LEU A 258 1.20 -2.53 12.85
CA LEU A 258 0.52 -1.59 13.75
C LEU A 258 0.81 -1.91 15.21
N ALA A 259 1.78 -2.77 15.49
CA ALA A 259 2.19 -3.12 16.83
C ALA A 259 2.66 -1.87 17.60
N GLY A 260 1.93 -1.50 18.65
CA GLY A 260 2.21 -0.30 19.44
C GLY A 260 1.69 1.01 18.84
N ALA A 261 0.97 0.97 17.71
CA ALA A 261 0.31 2.13 17.14
C ALA A 261 -0.83 2.63 18.04
N SER A 262 -1.02 3.95 18.07
CA SER A 262 -2.19 4.54 18.74
C SER A 262 -3.47 4.28 17.93
N ALA A 263 -4.64 4.32 18.56
CA ALA A 263 -5.92 4.18 17.85
C ALA A 263 -6.11 5.24 16.74
N SER A 264 -5.58 6.46 16.94
CA SER A 264 -5.60 7.51 15.91
C SER A 264 -4.69 7.19 14.73
N GLU A 265 -3.56 6.54 14.98
CA GLU A 265 -2.59 6.13 13.96
C GLU A 265 -3.09 4.92 13.18
N GLU A 266 -3.69 3.93 13.84
CA GLU A 266 -4.38 2.83 13.16
C GLU A 266 -5.44 3.35 12.19
N GLN A 267 -6.31 4.25 12.67
CA GLN A 267 -7.37 4.82 11.83
C GLN A 267 -6.84 5.64 10.64
N LEU A 268 -5.62 6.18 10.72
CA LEU A 268 -5.02 6.96 9.63
C LEU A 268 -4.99 6.15 8.33
N TYR A 269 -4.62 4.87 8.42
CA TYR A 269 -4.41 4.00 7.26
C TYR A 269 -5.67 3.61 6.51
N PHE A 270 -6.84 3.72 7.14
CA PHE A 270 -8.12 3.22 6.63
C PHE A 270 -9.13 4.34 6.34
N LYS A 271 -8.73 5.60 6.50
CA LYS A 271 -9.50 6.78 6.11
C LYS A 271 -9.21 7.16 4.65
N PRO A 272 -10.12 7.90 3.99
CA PRO A 272 -9.91 8.37 2.62
C PRO A 272 -8.85 9.47 2.53
N GLU A 273 -8.49 10.12 3.65
CA GLU A 273 -7.44 11.12 3.69
C GLU A 273 -6.78 11.19 5.07
N GLY A 274 -5.60 11.80 5.12
CA GLY A 274 -4.91 12.07 6.38
C GLY A 274 -3.50 12.61 6.20
N ASP A 275 -2.90 13.05 7.29
CA ASP A 275 -1.53 13.57 7.30
C ASP A 275 -0.55 12.43 7.65
N TYR A 276 0.29 12.06 6.69
CA TYR A 276 1.22 10.95 6.85
C TYR A 276 2.65 11.44 7.02
N GLY A 277 3.34 10.94 8.04
CA GLY A 277 4.80 11.01 8.14
C GLY A 277 5.50 9.98 7.23
N ALA A 278 6.82 10.01 7.19
CA ALA A 278 7.61 9.06 6.40
C ALA A 278 7.38 7.61 6.85
N ASP A 279 7.41 7.36 8.16
CA ASP A 279 7.21 6.01 8.71
C ASP A 279 5.79 5.50 8.42
N ASN A 280 4.77 6.35 8.55
CA ASN A 280 3.41 5.99 8.19
C ASN A 280 3.30 5.61 6.70
N LEU A 281 3.97 6.33 5.80
CA LEU A 281 3.97 6.00 4.38
C LEU A 281 4.66 4.66 4.09
N LEU A 282 5.75 4.35 4.79
CA LEU A 282 6.42 3.05 4.68
C LEU A 282 5.51 1.91 5.18
N THR A 283 4.88 2.08 6.36
CA THR A 283 3.91 1.11 6.89
C THR A 283 2.74 0.91 5.93
N ARG A 284 2.21 1.98 5.32
CA ARG A 284 1.16 1.89 4.29
C ARG A 284 1.65 1.08 3.08
N ALA A 285 2.86 1.34 2.59
CA ALA A 285 3.44 0.62 1.46
C ALA A 285 3.62 -0.87 1.77
N GLU A 286 4.08 -1.23 2.97
CA GLU A 286 4.21 -2.62 3.41
C GLU A 286 2.86 -3.33 3.43
N MET A 287 1.82 -2.72 3.99
CA MET A 287 0.48 -3.31 4.02
C MET A 287 -0.09 -3.54 2.61
N LEU A 288 0.11 -2.58 1.70
CA LEU A 288 -0.29 -2.70 0.29
C LEU A 288 0.47 -3.84 -0.42
N ASN A 289 1.78 -3.94 -0.20
CA ASN A 289 2.63 -5.01 -0.77
C ASN A 289 2.26 -6.40 -0.25
N GLN A 290 1.95 -6.54 1.04
CA GLN A 290 1.48 -7.81 1.60
C GLN A 290 0.19 -8.27 0.91
N LEU A 291 -0.79 -7.37 0.80
CA LEU A 291 -2.06 -7.69 0.15
C LEU A 291 -1.89 -8.00 -1.34
N GLN A 292 -0.99 -7.29 -2.02
CA GLN A 292 -0.65 -7.58 -3.41
C GLN A 292 -0.10 -9.01 -3.56
N ALA A 293 0.84 -9.40 -2.70
CA ALA A 293 1.45 -10.72 -2.74
C ALA A 293 0.41 -11.83 -2.57
N GLU A 294 -0.54 -11.64 -1.65
CA GLU A 294 -1.64 -12.58 -1.42
C GLU A 294 -2.56 -12.68 -2.64
N ILE A 295 -2.95 -11.56 -3.23
CA ILE A 295 -3.83 -11.55 -4.41
C ILE A 295 -3.14 -12.22 -5.60
N ARG A 296 -1.81 -12.06 -5.76
CA ARG A 296 -1.05 -12.75 -6.81
C ARG A 296 -1.06 -14.27 -6.65
N LEU A 297 -1.24 -14.81 -5.45
CA LEU A 297 -1.36 -16.26 -5.25
C LEU A 297 -2.64 -16.84 -5.86
N PHE A 298 -3.66 -16.02 -6.15
CA PHE A 298 -4.89 -16.48 -6.83
C PHE A 298 -4.63 -17.02 -8.23
N TYR A 299 -3.48 -16.73 -8.85
CA TYR A 299 -3.08 -17.39 -10.09
C TYR A 299 -2.84 -18.88 -9.93
N VAL A 300 -2.37 -19.33 -8.75
CA VAL A 300 -2.18 -20.76 -8.47
C VAL A 300 -3.54 -21.45 -8.42
N ASP A 301 -4.54 -20.81 -7.83
CA ASP A 301 -5.92 -21.32 -7.78
C ASP A 301 -6.54 -21.41 -9.18
N LEU A 302 -6.38 -20.38 -9.99
CA LEU A 302 -6.83 -20.36 -11.39
C LEU A 302 -6.11 -21.42 -12.23
N GLN A 303 -4.81 -21.62 -11.99
CA GLN A 303 -4.02 -22.66 -12.65
C GLN A 303 -4.50 -24.06 -12.28
N SER A 304 -4.76 -24.32 -10.99
CA SER A 304 -5.32 -25.60 -10.52
C SER A 304 -6.64 -25.91 -11.23
N LEU A 305 -7.58 -24.96 -11.22
CA LEU A 305 -8.86 -25.10 -11.88
C LEU A 305 -8.71 -25.32 -13.39
N HIS A 306 -7.80 -24.61 -14.05
CA HIS A 306 -7.53 -24.79 -15.48
C HIS A 306 -6.98 -26.19 -15.79
N LEU A 307 -6.09 -26.71 -14.96
CA LEU A 307 -5.55 -28.08 -15.09
C LEU A 307 -6.65 -29.12 -14.90
N SER A 308 -7.47 -28.99 -13.84
CA SER A 308 -8.64 -29.84 -13.60
C SER A 308 -9.58 -29.83 -14.81
N LEU A 309 -9.86 -28.66 -15.38
CA LEU A 309 -10.66 -28.50 -16.58
C LEU A 309 -10.04 -29.16 -17.82
N SER A 310 -8.72 -29.15 -17.95
CA SER A 310 -8.01 -29.75 -19.09
C SER A 310 -8.06 -31.28 -19.07
N ASN A 311 -8.21 -31.87 -17.88
CA ASN A 311 -8.40 -33.31 -17.68
C ASN A 311 -9.83 -33.78 -17.99
N GLN A 312 -10.77 -32.85 -18.17
CA GLN A 312 -12.18 -33.17 -18.51
C GLN A 312 -12.45 -33.24 -20.01
N ARG A 313 -11.43 -33.48 -20.85
CA ARG A 313 -11.58 -33.66 -22.30
C ARG A 313 -12.54 -34.79 -22.65
#